data_AF-A0A3G6MA49-F1
#
_entry.id   AF-A0A3G6MA49-F1
#
_cell.length_a   1.000
_cell.length_b   1.000
_cell.length_c   1.000
_cell.angle_alpha   90.00
_cell.angle_beta   90.00
_cell.angle_gamma   90.00
#
_symmetry.space_group_name_H-M   'P 1'
#
loop_
_entity.id
_entity.type
_entity.pdbx_description
1 polymer ?
#
loop_
_entity_poly.entity_id
_entity_poly.type
_entity_poly.pdbx_seq_one_letter_code
_entity_poly.pdbx_strand_id
1 'polypeptide(L)'
;MKKFSLCIVLLASLSLTKVSGQVNSNQVIQNNIGDSNAFLDASTNFNTSASSSNSIGKGLVYPNTDLRLFRFDPTPADGITFPSYFDGMLVYNTATTGSTADPLLTTQTTGLTAGFYYFSNPNGAANGSVTAGRWLPVGGDPKFNVTTAETTTNTLVNNNQVYAKKGRFVASGTSTAPTSYPDGAITVPASGTAGIYRVTVFKAGTGSVFANGVYSYDISNGNLITGSPSMSVVYPAGTYDYVVEYTK
;
A
#
# COMPACT_ATOMS: atom_id res chain seq x y z
N MET A 1 41.06 -29.94 45.16
CA MET A 1 39.66 -29.66 45.55
C MET A 1 39.14 -28.30 45.05
N LYS A 2 39.88 -27.18 45.21
CA LYS A 2 39.42 -25.83 44.77
C LYS A 2 39.05 -25.71 43.27
N LYS A 3 39.76 -26.41 42.38
CA LYS A 3 39.48 -26.41 40.93
C LYS A 3 38.18 -27.14 40.56
N PHE A 4 37.79 -28.17 41.34
CA PHE A 4 36.59 -28.97 41.09
C PHE A 4 35.32 -28.21 41.53
N SER A 5 35.40 -27.48 42.65
CA SER A 5 34.30 -26.62 43.12
C SER A 5 34.03 -25.45 42.18
N LEU A 6 35.07 -24.87 41.54
CA LEU A 6 34.88 -23.78 40.58
C LEU A 6 34.14 -24.24 39.32
N CYS A 7 34.43 -25.45 38.81
CA CYS A 7 33.72 -26.00 37.65
C CYS A 7 32.24 -26.30 37.94
N ILE A 8 31.91 -26.75 39.16
CA ILE A 8 30.52 -27.04 39.56
C ILE A 8 29.70 -25.74 39.67
N VAL A 9 30.28 -24.67 40.23
CA VAL A 9 29.62 -23.35 40.31
C VAL A 9 29.41 -22.77 38.91
N LEU A 10 30.38 -22.94 38.01
CA LEU A 10 30.26 -22.49 36.63
C LEU A 10 29.16 -23.27 35.87
N LEU A 11 29.15 -24.61 35.94
CA LEU A 11 28.10 -25.42 35.29
C LEU A 11 26.69 -25.15 35.84
N ALA A 12 26.55 -24.92 37.15
CA ALA A 12 25.27 -24.56 37.75
C ALA A 12 24.77 -23.20 37.24
N SER A 13 25.67 -22.23 37.04
CA SER A 13 25.31 -20.90 36.55
C SER A 13 24.83 -20.88 35.09
N LEU A 14 25.31 -21.79 34.24
CA LEU A 14 24.85 -21.92 32.84
C LEU A 14 23.46 -22.57 32.71
N SER A 15 22.96 -23.26 33.75
CA SER A 15 21.67 -23.96 33.72
C SER A 15 20.45 -23.07 34.08
N LEU A 16 20.69 -21.81 34.47
CA LEU A 16 19.67 -20.86 34.93
C LEU A 16 19.13 -19.94 33.83
N THR A 17 19.70 -19.96 32.62
CA THR A 17 19.22 -19.15 31.50
C THR A 17 18.04 -19.83 30.80
N LYS A 18 16.84 -19.68 31.38
CA LYS A 18 15.60 -19.97 30.65
C LYS A 18 15.32 -18.82 29.67
N VAL A 19 15.68 -19.01 28.40
CA VAL A 19 15.16 -18.18 27.32
C VAL A 19 13.74 -18.66 27.01
N SER A 20 12.75 -17.92 27.50
CA SER A 20 11.34 -18.22 27.23
C SER A 20 10.91 -17.47 25.97
N GLY A 21 10.89 -18.15 24.83
CA GLY A 21 10.03 -17.74 23.72
C GLY A 21 8.62 -18.21 24.03
N GLN A 22 7.69 -17.29 24.33
CA GLN A 22 6.30 -17.67 24.53
C GLN A 22 5.56 -17.64 23.19
N VAL A 23 5.18 -18.81 22.70
CA VAL A 23 4.12 -18.91 21.69
C VAL A 23 2.82 -19.07 22.46
N ASN A 24 2.06 -17.98 22.58
CA ASN A 24 0.72 -18.05 23.17
C ASN A 24 -0.26 -18.55 22.11
N SER A 25 -0.71 -19.79 22.26
CA SER A 25 -1.70 -20.40 21.38
C SER A 25 -3.01 -20.64 22.13
N ASN A 26 -4.14 -20.45 21.46
CA ASN A 26 -5.47 -20.71 22.03
C ASN A 26 -5.79 -22.23 22.15
N GLN A 27 -4.81 -23.11 21.94
CA GLN A 27 -4.89 -24.58 22.05
C GLN A 27 -3.48 -25.17 22.25
N VAL A 28 -3.38 -26.47 22.55
CA VAL A 28 -2.11 -27.21 22.59
C VAL A 28 -1.41 -27.15 21.24
N ILE A 29 -0.14 -26.77 21.23
CA ILE A 29 0.70 -26.79 20.03
C ILE A 29 0.90 -28.25 19.59
N GLN A 30 0.53 -28.57 18.36
CA GLN A 30 0.70 -29.89 17.76
C GLN A 30 2.05 -29.95 17.03
N ASN A 31 2.83 -31.02 17.23
CA ASN A 31 4.14 -31.23 16.59
C ASN A 31 4.18 -32.52 15.75
N ASN A 32 3.08 -32.82 15.05
CA ASN A 32 2.91 -34.06 14.29
C ASN A 32 2.88 -33.85 12.76
N ILE A 33 3.14 -32.63 12.30
CA ILE A 33 3.31 -32.33 10.87
C ILE A 33 4.81 -32.27 10.56
N GLY A 34 5.39 -33.42 10.26
CA GLY A 34 6.74 -33.51 9.69
C GLY A 34 6.73 -33.23 8.18
N ASP A 35 7.86 -32.79 7.63
CA ASP A 35 8.08 -32.60 6.18
C ASP A 35 7.03 -31.71 5.48
N SER A 36 6.63 -30.61 6.12
CA SER A 36 5.72 -29.61 5.56
C SER A 36 6.40 -28.25 5.40
N ASN A 37 5.95 -27.47 4.41
CA ASN A 37 6.39 -26.10 4.17
C ASN A 37 5.76 -25.09 5.15
N ALA A 38 4.78 -25.51 5.96
CA ALA A 38 4.07 -24.63 6.88
C ALA A 38 4.79 -24.54 8.23
N PHE A 39 5.31 -23.35 8.56
CA PHE A 39 5.89 -23.07 9.87
C PHE A 39 4.82 -22.87 10.96
N LEU A 40 3.71 -22.21 10.62
CA LEU A 40 2.52 -22.06 11.46
C LEU A 40 1.28 -22.38 10.62
N ASP A 41 0.60 -23.48 10.93
CA ASP A 41 -0.66 -23.86 10.27
C ASP A 41 -1.86 -23.60 11.18
N ALA A 42 -2.62 -22.56 10.86
CA ALA A 42 -3.89 -22.25 11.52
C ALA A 42 -5.12 -22.72 10.72
N SER A 43 -4.95 -23.31 9.53
CA SER A 43 -6.01 -23.60 8.56
C SER A 43 -7.01 -24.67 9.04
N THR A 44 -6.57 -25.59 9.90
CA THR A 44 -7.42 -26.64 10.48
C THR A 44 -8.47 -26.12 11.47
N ASN A 45 -8.34 -24.87 11.95
CA ASN A 45 -9.32 -24.25 12.85
C ASN A 45 -10.62 -23.86 12.13
N PHE A 46 -10.64 -23.83 10.78
CA PHE A 46 -11.85 -23.89 9.98
C PHE A 46 -11.56 -24.57 8.64
N ASN A 47 -11.75 -25.89 8.64
CA ASN A 47 -11.78 -26.71 7.44
C ASN A 47 -12.95 -27.68 7.62
N THR A 48 -13.94 -27.70 6.73
CA THR A 48 -15.15 -28.55 6.86
C THR A 48 -14.83 -30.05 6.94
N SER A 49 -13.64 -30.46 6.51
CA SER A 49 -13.12 -31.83 6.63
C SER A 49 -12.47 -32.12 7.99
N ALA A 50 -12.30 -31.11 8.86
CA ALA A 50 -11.62 -31.19 10.16
C ALA A 50 -12.40 -30.54 11.34
N SER A 51 -13.32 -29.59 11.11
CA SER A 51 -14.13 -28.90 12.14
C SER A 51 -15.38 -28.23 11.53
N SER A 52 -16.47 -28.09 12.32
CA SER A 52 -17.80 -27.67 11.84
C SER A 52 -18.28 -26.25 12.24
N SER A 53 -17.50 -25.46 12.99
CA SER A 53 -17.89 -24.08 13.40
C SER A 53 -17.09 -23.00 12.67
N ASN A 54 -17.76 -22.09 11.95
CA ASN A 54 -17.15 -21.03 11.15
C ASN A 54 -17.03 -19.67 11.86
N SER A 55 -17.47 -19.57 13.12
CA SER A 55 -17.52 -18.30 13.85
C SER A 55 -16.32 -18.04 14.77
N ILE A 56 -15.34 -18.95 14.82
CA ILE A 56 -14.18 -18.92 15.75
C ILE A 56 -12.86 -19.11 14.97
N GLY A 57 -12.76 -18.57 13.76
CA GLY A 57 -11.50 -18.54 13.01
C GLY A 57 -10.39 -17.86 13.83
N LYS A 58 -9.17 -18.39 13.79
CA LYS A 58 -8.01 -17.84 14.51
C LYS A 58 -7.16 -16.98 13.58
N GLY A 59 -6.84 -15.76 14.01
CA GLY A 59 -5.93 -14.84 13.31
C GLY A 59 -4.58 -14.72 14.00
N LEU A 60 -3.63 -14.07 13.31
CA LEU A 60 -2.35 -13.65 13.90
C LEU A 60 -2.46 -12.18 14.33
N VAL A 61 -2.13 -11.91 15.59
CA VAL A 61 -2.04 -10.54 16.12
C VAL A 61 -0.62 -10.06 15.92
N TYR A 62 -0.45 -8.95 15.23
CA TYR A 62 0.85 -8.33 14.97
C TYR A 62 1.09 -7.14 15.91
N PRO A 63 2.36 -6.80 16.20
CA PRO A 63 2.67 -5.58 16.93
C PRO A 63 2.11 -4.34 16.23
N ASN A 64 1.48 -3.49 17.03
CA ASN A 64 1.14 -2.13 16.62
C ASN A 64 2.40 -1.26 16.73
N THR A 65 2.83 -0.70 15.60
CA THR A 65 4.05 0.08 15.48
C THR A 65 3.72 1.46 14.90
N ASP A 66 4.32 2.54 15.40
CA ASP A 66 4.35 3.81 14.68
C ASP A 66 5.63 3.87 13.85
N LEU A 67 5.54 3.65 12.53
CA LEU A 67 6.72 3.60 11.66
C LEU A 67 7.48 4.93 11.56
N ARG A 68 6.89 6.06 11.98
CA ARG A 68 7.61 7.33 12.10
C ARG A 68 8.62 7.28 13.25
N LEU A 69 8.31 6.52 14.30
CA LEU A 69 9.11 6.41 15.52
C LEU A 69 9.93 5.12 15.58
N PHE A 70 9.56 4.10 14.80
CA PHE A 70 10.26 2.82 14.77
C PHE A 70 11.74 2.97 14.37
N ARG A 71 12.62 2.30 15.11
CA ARG A 71 14.06 2.23 14.85
C ARG A 71 14.51 0.78 14.92
N PHE A 72 15.32 0.34 13.97
CA PHE A 72 15.99 -0.94 14.03
C PHE A 72 17.04 -0.92 15.13
N ASP A 73 17.06 -2.00 15.92
CA ASP A 73 18.26 -2.43 16.62
C ASP A 73 18.95 -3.47 15.73
N PRO A 74 20.07 -3.13 15.05
CA PRO A 74 20.77 -4.05 14.16
C PRO A 74 21.65 -5.04 14.92
N THR A 75 21.82 -4.91 16.25
CA THR A 75 22.69 -5.77 17.05
C THR A 75 22.42 -7.27 16.87
N PRO A 76 21.16 -7.76 16.86
CA PRO A 76 20.85 -9.17 16.59
C PRO A 76 20.84 -9.53 15.09
N ALA A 77 21.03 -8.58 14.18
CA ALA A 77 21.22 -8.86 12.75
C ALA A 77 22.72 -9.10 12.47
N ASP A 78 23.22 -10.22 12.96
CA ASP A 78 24.63 -10.61 12.96
C ASP A 78 24.98 -11.67 11.88
N GLY A 79 24.04 -12.00 11.00
CA GLY A 79 24.18 -13.09 10.02
C GLY A 79 23.87 -14.48 10.57
N ILE A 80 23.52 -14.60 11.87
CA ILE A 80 23.23 -15.87 12.55
C ILE A 80 21.84 -15.83 13.20
N THR A 81 21.59 -14.83 14.06
CA THR A 81 20.35 -14.66 14.83
C THR A 81 19.22 -14.13 13.95
N PHE A 82 19.47 -13.06 13.19
CA PHE A 82 18.60 -12.60 12.10
C PHE A 82 19.39 -12.52 10.78
N PRO A 83 19.63 -13.66 10.12
CA PRO A 83 20.47 -13.73 8.93
C PRO A 83 19.89 -12.97 7.73
N SER A 84 18.57 -12.71 7.72
CA SER A 84 17.90 -11.92 6.68
C SER A 84 18.01 -10.41 6.90
N TYR A 85 18.58 -9.94 8.02
CA TYR A 85 18.62 -8.52 8.36
C TYR A 85 17.23 -7.88 8.30
N PHE A 86 16.28 -8.57 8.96
CA PHE A 86 14.86 -8.21 9.05
C PHE A 86 14.08 -8.22 7.72
N ASP A 87 14.65 -8.71 6.61
CA ASP A 87 13.90 -8.87 5.37
C ASP A 87 12.67 -9.76 5.59
N GLY A 88 11.50 -9.25 5.20
CA GLY A 88 10.20 -9.89 5.41
C GLY A 88 9.52 -9.60 6.76
N MET A 89 10.13 -8.79 7.65
CA MET A 89 9.50 -8.43 8.93
C MET A 89 8.16 -7.73 8.70
N LEU A 90 7.08 -8.21 9.34
CA LEU A 90 5.73 -7.65 9.21
C LEU A 90 5.25 -6.97 10.49
N VAL A 91 4.69 -5.76 10.36
CA VAL A 91 4.08 -5.00 11.46
C VAL A 91 2.75 -4.37 11.03
N TYR A 92 1.91 -4.01 12.00
CA TYR A 92 0.77 -3.13 11.75
C TYR A 92 1.15 -1.69 12.09
N ASN A 93 1.29 -0.84 11.07
CA ASN A 93 1.55 0.58 11.22
C ASN A 93 0.30 1.34 11.71
N THR A 94 0.49 2.18 12.72
CA THR A 94 -0.56 3.02 13.30
C THR A 94 -0.54 4.47 12.80
N ALA A 95 0.56 4.92 12.19
CA ALA A 95 0.65 6.27 11.65
C ALA A 95 -0.26 6.45 10.44
N THR A 96 -1.06 7.52 10.43
CA THR A 96 -2.00 7.83 9.34
C THR A 96 -1.44 8.83 8.32
N THR A 97 -0.29 9.44 8.59
CA THR A 97 0.44 10.37 7.72
C THR A 97 1.94 10.36 8.06
N GLY A 98 2.76 11.01 7.24
CA GLY A 98 4.18 11.23 7.50
C GLY A 98 5.09 10.22 6.81
N SER A 99 6.32 10.11 7.31
CA SER A 99 7.35 9.23 6.75
C SER A 99 8.05 8.42 7.84
N THR A 100 8.66 7.29 7.47
CA THR A 100 9.64 6.64 8.35
C THR A 100 10.78 7.62 8.67
N ALA A 101 11.44 7.44 9.81
CA ALA A 101 12.52 8.34 10.24
C ALA A 101 13.70 7.62 10.87
N ASP A 102 13.88 6.33 10.56
CA ASP A 102 15.04 5.59 11.03
C ASP A 102 16.31 6.08 10.31
N PRO A 103 17.29 6.68 11.02
CA PRO A 103 18.50 7.21 10.40
C PRO A 103 19.41 6.12 9.81
N LEU A 104 19.22 4.85 10.17
CA LEU A 104 19.96 3.75 9.55
C LEU A 104 19.54 3.50 8.10
N LEU A 105 18.33 3.94 7.70
CA LEU A 105 17.79 3.73 6.37
C LEU A 105 18.12 4.90 5.44
N THR A 106 18.63 4.58 4.25
CA THR A 106 18.90 5.55 3.18
C THR A 106 17.64 6.00 2.46
N THR A 107 16.59 5.17 2.45
CA THR A 107 15.31 5.46 1.78
C THR A 107 14.19 5.45 2.81
N GLN A 108 13.56 6.60 3.00
CA GLN A 108 12.40 6.70 3.88
C GLN A 108 11.10 6.43 3.09
N THR A 109 10.19 5.69 3.70
CA THR A 109 8.84 5.48 3.17
C THR A 109 8.00 6.69 3.53
N THR A 110 7.53 7.43 2.53
CA THR A 110 6.69 8.62 2.69
C THR A 110 5.20 8.28 2.49
N GLY A 111 4.31 9.15 2.98
CA GLY A 111 2.87 8.98 2.79
C GLY A 111 2.31 7.78 3.55
N LEU A 112 2.81 7.54 4.78
CA LEU A 112 2.34 6.43 5.61
C LEU A 112 0.83 6.50 5.86
N THR A 113 0.18 5.35 5.81
CA THR A 113 -1.21 5.15 6.23
C THR A 113 -1.28 3.99 7.24
N ALA A 114 -2.37 3.91 8.00
CA ALA A 114 -2.55 2.81 8.93
C ALA A 114 -2.79 1.50 8.16
N GLY A 115 -2.09 0.43 8.54
CA GLY A 115 -2.19 -0.86 7.83
C GLY A 115 -0.96 -1.74 8.01
N PHE A 116 -0.95 -2.89 7.34
CA PHE A 116 0.19 -3.80 7.38
C PHE A 116 1.34 -3.29 6.53
N TYR A 117 2.56 -3.38 7.05
CA TYR A 117 3.79 -3.06 6.34
C TYR A 117 4.80 -4.17 6.55
N TYR A 118 5.52 -4.51 5.48
CA TYR A 118 6.68 -5.40 5.55
C TYR A 118 7.97 -4.63 5.28
N PHE A 119 9.07 -5.03 5.93
CA PHE A 119 10.38 -4.50 5.64
C PHE A 119 10.99 -5.29 4.46
N SER A 120 11.25 -4.60 3.36
CA SER A 120 11.89 -5.14 2.17
C SER A 120 13.38 -4.81 2.22
N ASN A 121 14.21 -5.82 2.38
CA ASN A 121 15.66 -5.73 2.42
C ASN A 121 16.32 -6.92 1.69
N PRO A 122 16.05 -7.11 0.38
CA PRO A 122 16.42 -8.33 -0.34
C PRO A 122 17.93 -8.60 -0.42
N ASN A 123 18.76 -7.57 -0.24
CA ASN A 123 20.22 -7.68 -0.22
C ASN A 123 20.80 -7.62 1.20
N GLY A 124 19.94 -7.64 2.24
CA GLY A 124 20.36 -7.48 3.63
C GLY A 124 21.35 -8.55 4.08
N ALA A 125 21.06 -9.81 3.76
CA ALA A 125 21.94 -10.95 4.04
C ALA A 125 23.30 -10.85 3.31
N ALA A 126 23.29 -10.39 2.04
CA ALA A 126 24.51 -10.27 1.25
C ALA A 126 25.41 -9.12 1.71
N ASN A 127 24.80 -8.00 2.12
CA ASN A 127 25.50 -6.78 2.50
C ASN A 127 25.73 -6.64 4.01
N GLY A 128 25.13 -7.52 4.81
CA GLY A 128 25.21 -7.48 6.25
C GLY A 128 24.56 -6.23 6.87
N SER A 129 23.49 -5.69 6.29
CA SER A 129 22.94 -4.39 6.71
C SER A 129 21.45 -4.19 6.40
N VAL A 130 20.79 -3.32 7.19
CA VAL A 130 19.42 -2.82 6.95
C VAL A 130 19.38 -1.56 6.09
N THR A 131 20.53 -0.92 5.82
CA THR A 131 20.62 0.45 5.31
C THR A 131 19.96 0.69 3.94
N ALA A 132 19.94 -0.32 3.08
CA ALA A 132 19.31 -0.28 1.76
C ALA A 132 17.83 -0.75 1.79
N GLY A 133 17.34 -1.21 2.93
CA GLY A 133 15.97 -1.68 3.09
C GLY A 133 14.96 -0.54 3.19
N ARG A 134 13.68 -0.88 2.99
CA ARG A 134 12.56 0.06 3.06
C ARG A 134 11.27 -0.60 3.53
N TRP A 135 10.41 0.15 4.22
CA TRP A 135 9.08 -0.32 4.60
C TRP A 135 8.12 -0.21 3.42
N LEU A 136 7.39 -1.28 3.12
CA LEU A 136 6.41 -1.32 2.05
C LEU A 136 5.04 -1.74 2.59
N PRO A 137 3.94 -1.08 2.17
CA PRO A 137 2.61 -1.49 2.58
C PRO A 137 2.28 -2.88 1.99
N VAL A 138 1.69 -3.74 2.81
CA VAL A 138 1.12 -5.02 2.37
C VAL A 138 -0.29 -4.76 1.88
N GLY A 139 -0.46 -4.85 0.56
CA GLY A 139 -1.62 -4.28 -0.12
C GLY A 139 -1.50 -2.76 -0.11
N GLY A 140 -0.97 -2.18 -1.19
CA GLY A 140 -1.04 -0.73 -1.35
C GLY A 140 -2.49 -0.26 -1.18
N ASP A 141 -2.72 0.97 -0.71
CA ASP A 141 -4.08 1.50 -0.70
C ASP A 141 -4.60 1.50 -2.15
N PRO A 142 -5.60 0.69 -2.51
CA PRO A 142 -6.14 0.69 -3.87
C PRO A 142 -6.80 2.04 -4.20
N LYS A 143 -6.96 2.91 -3.21
CA LYS A 143 -7.51 4.26 -3.35
C LYS A 143 -6.39 5.23 -3.63
N PHE A 144 -6.56 5.99 -4.70
CA PHE A 144 -5.84 7.24 -4.93
C PHE A 144 -6.86 8.38 -4.87
N ASN A 145 -6.47 9.52 -4.30
CA ASN A 145 -7.35 10.68 -4.17
C ASN A 145 -7.09 11.65 -5.33
N VAL A 146 -8.02 11.76 -6.26
CA VAL A 146 -7.86 12.68 -7.40
C VAL A 146 -8.16 14.11 -6.96
N THR A 147 -7.16 14.98 -7.06
CA THR A 147 -7.27 16.41 -6.75
C THR A 147 -7.03 17.26 -8.00
N THR A 148 -7.00 18.59 -7.86
CA THR A 148 -6.60 19.49 -8.96
C THR A 148 -5.12 19.38 -9.31
N ALA A 149 -4.30 18.87 -8.39
CA ALA A 149 -2.92 18.47 -8.66
C ALA A 149 -2.88 17.08 -9.30
N GLU A 150 -1.85 16.85 -10.12
CA GLU A 150 -1.63 15.54 -10.73
C GLU A 150 -1.43 14.48 -9.65
N THR A 151 -2.17 13.38 -9.76
CA THR A 151 -2.11 12.25 -8.84
C THR A 151 -1.76 10.99 -9.60
N THR A 152 -0.78 10.22 -9.12
CA THR A 152 -0.44 8.90 -9.67
C THR A 152 -1.54 7.89 -9.32
N THR A 153 -2.05 7.17 -10.31
CA THR A 153 -3.07 6.12 -10.09
C THR A 153 -2.42 4.76 -9.84
N ASN A 154 -3.23 3.75 -9.51
CA ASN A 154 -2.81 2.34 -9.47
C ASN A 154 -2.92 1.62 -10.83
N THR A 155 -3.12 2.37 -11.93
CA THR A 155 -3.28 1.81 -13.28
C THR A 155 -2.02 2.01 -14.14
N LEU A 156 -1.62 0.95 -14.83
CA LEU A 156 -0.62 0.99 -15.90
C LEU A 156 -1.29 0.60 -17.23
N VAL A 157 -0.91 1.26 -18.33
CA VAL A 157 -1.30 0.87 -19.70
C VAL A 157 -0.04 0.67 -20.50
N ASN A 158 0.23 -0.56 -20.94
CA ASN A 158 1.48 -0.92 -21.63
C ASN A 158 2.73 -0.45 -20.88
N ASN A 159 2.77 -0.67 -19.57
CA ASN A 159 3.82 -0.21 -18.64
C ASN A 159 3.96 1.31 -18.47
N ASN A 160 3.08 2.12 -19.07
CA ASN A 160 3.03 3.55 -18.83
C ASN A 160 2.13 3.87 -17.64
N GLN A 161 2.61 4.74 -16.76
CA GLN A 161 1.86 5.21 -15.61
C GLN A 161 0.66 6.04 -16.04
N VAL A 162 -0.54 5.70 -15.54
CA VAL A 162 -1.72 6.56 -15.66
C VAL A 162 -1.74 7.54 -14.50
N TYR A 163 -1.90 8.82 -14.82
CA TYR A 163 -2.06 9.94 -13.90
C TYR A 163 -3.50 10.44 -13.95
N ALA A 164 -3.97 11.09 -12.89
CA ALA A 164 -5.30 11.67 -12.81
C ALA A 164 -5.26 13.13 -12.33
N LYS A 165 -6.13 13.96 -12.90
CA LYS A 165 -6.44 15.31 -12.42
C LYS A 165 -7.94 15.54 -12.40
N LYS A 166 -8.41 16.29 -11.40
CA LYS A 166 -9.78 16.78 -11.29
C LYS A 166 -9.84 18.25 -11.72
N GLY A 167 -10.90 18.62 -12.44
CA GLY A 167 -11.20 19.99 -12.81
C GLY A 167 -12.70 20.25 -12.82
N ARG A 168 -13.08 21.46 -13.24
CA ARG A 168 -14.48 21.85 -13.45
C ARG A 168 -14.67 22.53 -14.80
N PHE A 169 -15.85 22.39 -15.38
CA PHE A 169 -16.26 23.12 -16.58
C PHE A 169 -17.70 23.63 -16.44
N VAL A 170 -18.05 24.66 -17.22
CA VAL A 170 -19.40 25.25 -17.25
C VAL A 170 -20.08 24.88 -18.57
N ALA A 171 -21.28 24.31 -18.50
CA ALA A 171 -22.15 24.07 -19.65
C ALA A 171 -23.20 25.19 -19.79
N SER A 172 -23.53 25.58 -21.02
CA SER A 172 -24.52 26.64 -21.29
C SER A 172 -25.97 26.16 -21.27
N GLY A 173 -26.23 24.86 -21.36
CA GLY A 173 -27.58 24.33 -21.63
C GLY A 173 -28.00 24.38 -23.11
N THR A 174 -27.14 24.90 -24.00
CA THR A 174 -27.45 25.10 -25.44
C THR A 174 -26.35 24.62 -26.38
N SER A 175 -25.18 24.26 -25.85
CA SER A 175 -24.01 23.81 -26.61
C SER A 175 -23.43 22.54 -25.98
N THR A 176 -22.80 21.71 -26.81
CA THR A 176 -22.05 20.52 -26.39
C THR A 176 -20.62 20.86 -25.94
N ALA A 177 -20.13 22.05 -26.29
CA ALA A 177 -18.84 22.56 -25.83
C ALA A 177 -19.01 23.34 -24.52
N PRO A 178 -18.12 23.17 -23.52
CA PRO A 178 -18.08 24.02 -22.36
C PRO A 178 -17.86 25.49 -22.71
N THR A 179 -18.47 26.38 -21.92
CA THR A 179 -18.26 27.83 -22.06
C THR A 179 -16.97 28.29 -21.37
N SER A 180 -16.53 27.60 -20.32
CA SER A 180 -15.34 27.94 -19.55
C SER A 180 -14.87 26.80 -18.64
N TYR A 181 -13.63 26.90 -18.16
CA TYR A 181 -13.00 26.01 -17.18
C TYR A 181 -12.53 26.83 -15.97
N PRO A 182 -13.30 26.90 -14.87
CA PRO A 182 -12.98 27.76 -13.72
C PRO A 182 -11.61 27.49 -13.07
N ASP A 183 -11.12 26.25 -13.15
CA ASP A 183 -9.83 25.84 -12.57
C ASP A 183 -8.68 25.81 -13.60
N GLY A 184 -8.94 26.28 -14.82
CA GLY A 184 -8.12 26.01 -16.00
C GLY A 184 -8.43 24.64 -16.62
N ALA A 185 -8.34 24.57 -17.95
CA ALA A 185 -8.51 23.30 -18.65
C ALA A 185 -7.34 22.35 -18.32
N ILE A 186 -7.63 21.06 -18.18
CA ILE A 186 -6.61 20.05 -17.90
C ILE A 186 -5.85 19.73 -19.19
N THR A 187 -4.62 20.20 -19.32
CA THR A 187 -3.75 19.83 -20.45
C THR A 187 -2.87 18.66 -20.08
N VAL A 188 -2.51 17.85 -21.09
CA VAL A 188 -1.57 16.74 -20.96
C VAL A 188 -0.29 17.12 -21.71
N PRO A 189 0.89 17.07 -21.05
CA PRO A 189 2.16 17.32 -21.73
C PRO A 189 2.35 16.38 -22.93
N ALA A 190 2.74 16.92 -24.07
CA ALA A 190 2.97 16.12 -25.26
C ALA A 190 4.17 15.17 -25.09
N SER A 191 3.97 13.90 -25.41
CA SER A 191 5.01 12.87 -25.46
C SER A 191 4.61 11.74 -26.42
N GLY A 192 5.54 10.83 -26.74
CA GLY A 192 5.24 9.66 -27.57
C GLY A 192 4.27 8.66 -26.94
N THR A 193 3.98 8.81 -25.64
CA THR A 193 3.08 7.98 -24.84
C THR A 193 1.88 8.75 -24.32
N ALA A 194 1.76 10.05 -24.64
CA ALA A 194 0.68 10.90 -24.17
C ALA A 194 -0.66 10.46 -24.75
N GLY A 195 -1.64 10.26 -23.89
CA GLY A 195 -2.96 9.80 -24.30
C GLY A 195 -4.00 9.95 -23.20
N ILE A 196 -5.26 10.12 -23.58
CA ILE A 196 -6.38 10.09 -22.65
C ILE A 196 -6.76 8.64 -22.40
N TYR A 197 -6.67 8.22 -21.14
CA TYR A 197 -7.14 6.91 -20.71
C TYR A 197 -8.66 6.93 -20.44
N ARG A 198 -9.14 7.97 -19.73
CA ARG A 198 -10.55 8.10 -19.37
C ARG A 198 -10.89 9.54 -19.01
N VAL A 199 -12.12 9.96 -19.32
CA VAL A 199 -12.71 11.19 -18.79
C VAL A 199 -13.99 10.82 -18.08
N THR A 200 -14.14 11.19 -16.80
CA THR A 200 -15.38 11.01 -16.05
C THR A 200 -15.96 12.38 -15.72
N VAL A 201 -17.19 12.64 -16.14
CA VAL A 201 -17.94 13.84 -15.78
C VAL A 201 -18.99 13.51 -14.73
N PHE A 202 -19.12 14.35 -13.72
CA PHE A 202 -20.10 14.21 -12.66
C PHE A 202 -20.50 15.59 -12.11
N LYS A 203 -21.59 15.64 -11.35
CA LYS A 203 -22.07 16.86 -10.69
C LYS A 203 -22.35 16.56 -9.23
N ALA A 204 -21.81 17.35 -8.31
CA ALA A 204 -22.21 17.31 -6.91
C ALA A 204 -23.65 17.86 -6.72
N GLY A 205 -24.42 17.27 -5.80
CA GLY A 205 -25.80 17.67 -5.51
C GLY A 205 -26.87 16.89 -6.28
N THR A 206 -28.07 17.46 -6.42
CA THR A 206 -29.23 16.83 -7.08
C THR A 206 -29.26 17.12 -8.59
N GLY A 207 -29.71 16.16 -9.42
CA GLY A 207 -29.77 16.30 -10.89
C GLY A 207 -28.49 15.84 -11.59
N SER A 208 -27.99 14.67 -11.22
CA SER A 208 -26.67 14.17 -11.62
C SER A 208 -26.60 13.79 -13.11
N VAL A 209 -25.89 14.59 -13.91
CA VAL A 209 -25.32 14.09 -15.16
C VAL A 209 -24.04 13.34 -14.80
N PHE A 210 -23.95 12.08 -15.20
CA PHE A 210 -22.78 11.25 -15.06
C PHE A 210 -22.41 10.64 -16.42
N ALA A 211 -21.13 10.71 -16.79
CA ALA A 211 -20.61 10.05 -17.97
C ALA A 211 -19.19 9.53 -17.71
N ASN A 212 -18.91 8.30 -18.15
CA ASN A 212 -17.55 7.74 -18.25
C ASN A 212 -17.04 7.88 -19.68
N GLY A 213 -17.04 9.11 -20.17
CA GLY A 213 -16.56 9.46 -21.49
C GLY A 213 -17.01 10.85 -21.89
N VAL A 214 -16.42 11.32 -22.98
CA VAL A 214 -16.78 12.53 -23.71
C VAL A 214 -16.81 12.16 -25.19
N TYR A 215 -17.47 12.97 -26.04
CA TYR A 215 -17.44 12.77 -27.48
C TYR A 215 -16.03 12.95 -28.03
N SER A 216 -15.34 14.01 -27.58
CA SER A 216 -13.95 14.26 -27.92
C SER A 216 -13.23 15.01 -26.80
N TYR A 217 -11.90 14.88 -26.78
CA TYR A 217 -11.01 15.59 -25.88
C TYR A 217 -9.74 15.99 -26.64
N ASP A 218 -9.34 17.25 -26.54
CA ASP A 218 -8.08 17.76 -27.09
C ASP A 218 -7.04 17.82 -25.96
N ILE A 219 -6.02 16.98 -26.06
CA ILE A 219 -4.96 16.86 -25.04
C ILE A 219 -4.14 18.14 -24.86
N SER A 220 -4.02 18.96 -25.91
CA SER A 220 -3.10 20.10 -25.96
C SER A 220 -3.66 21.32 -25.25
N ASN A 221 -4.97 21.56 -25.40
CA ASN A 221 -5.67 22.70 -24.81
C ASN A 221 -6.70 22.29 -23.74
N GLY A 222 -6.91 20.99 -23.54
CA GLY A 222 -7.82 20.44 -22.52
C GLY A 222 -9.30 20.61 -22.85
N ASN A 223 -9.64 20.97 -24.09
CA ASN A 223 -11.03 21.18 -24.49
C ASN A 223 -11.76 19.86 -24.68
N LEU A 224 -12.96 19.73 -24.11
CA LEU A 224 -13.82 18.56 -24.25
C LEU A 224 -15.12 18.89 -24.97
N ILE A 225 -15.71 17.89 -25.62
CA ILE A 225 -17.09 17.94 -26.13
C ILE A 225 -17.92 16.91 -25.38
N THR A 226 -18.99 17.38 -24.73
CA THR A 226 -19.87 16.54 -23.92
C THR A 226 -20.65 15.51 -24.76
N GLY A 227 -20.87 14.32 -24.19
CA GLY A 227 -21.50 13.18 -24.86
C GLY A 227 -20.72 11.88 -24.72
N SER A 228 -20.86 11.00 -25.70
CA SER A 228 -20.15 9.73 -25.85
C SER A 228 -19.55 9.64 -27.26
N PRO A 229 -18.61 8.72 -27.56
CA PRO A 229 -17.94 8.67 -28.86
C PRO A 229 -18.88 8.61 -30.08
N SER A 230 -20.12 8.14 -29.90
CA SER A 230 -21.11 8.04 -30.98
C SER A 230 -22.17 9.14 -30.99
N MET A 231 -22.20 10.03 -29.98
CA MET A 231 -23.23 11.07 -29.86
C MET A 231 -22.77 12.21 -28.96
N SER A 232 -22.82 13.45 -29.46
CA SER A 232 -22.67 14.64 -28.61
C SER A 232 -23.99 14.94 -27.89
N VAL A 233 -23.91 15.43 -26.65
CA VAL A 233 -25.08 15.66 -25.79
C VAL A 233 -24.97 17.02 -25.15
N VAL A 234 -25.98 17.88 -25.32
CA VAL A 234 -26.03 19.17 -24.63
C VAL A 234 -26.37 18.92 -23.16
N TYR A 235 -25.45 19.25 -22.25
CA TYR A 235 -25.70 19.14 -20.82
C TYR A 235 -26.51 20.34 -20.32
N PRO A 236 -27.40 20.18 -19.33
CA PRO A 236 -28.11 21.29 -18.70
C PRO A 236 -27.15 22.37 -18.20
N ALA A 237 -27.59 23.62 -18.22
CA ALA A 237 -26.77 24.75 -17.79
C ALA A 237 -26.25 24.55 -16.35
N GLY A 238 -24.96 24.82 -16.15
CA GLY A 238 -24.33 24.78 -14.83
C GLY A 238 -22.91 24.26 -14.83
N THR A 239 -22.33 24.20 -13.63
CA THR A 239 -20.95 23.72 -13.40
C THR A 239 -20.94 22.22 -13.13
N TYR A 240 -19.98 21.52 -13.74
CA TYR A 240 -19.74 20.08 -13.60
C TYR A 240 -18.30 19.84 -13.18
N ASP A 241 -18.10 18.82 -12.35
CA ASP A 241 -16.80 18.28 -12.04
C ASP A 241 -16.41 17.26 -13.11
N TYR A 242 -15.13 17.16 -13.40
CA TYR A 242 -14.61 16.09 -14.25
C TYR A 242 -13.24 15.63 -13.79
N VAL A 243 -12.94 14.36 -14.04
CA VAL A 243 -11.63 13.75 -13.86
C VAL A 243 -11.10 13.32 -15.21
N VAL A 244 -9.85 13.67 -15.50
CA VAL A 244 -9.11 13.20 -16.67
C VAL A 244 -7.99 12.29 -16.18
N GLU A 245 -8.03 11.05 -16.64
CA GLU A 245 -6.98 10.06 -16.46
C GLU A 245 -6.19 9.96 -17.77
N TYR A 246 -4.86 10.05 -17.70
CA TYR A 246 -4.01 10.16 -18.88
C TYR A 246 -2.63 9.52 -18.67
N THR A 247 -1.99 9.14 -19.77
CA THR A 247 -0.56 8.81 -19.82
C THR A 247 0.23 10.02 -20.32
N LYS A 248 1.53 10.06 -20.00
CA LYS A 248 2.47 11.08 -20.48
C LYS A 248 3.84 10.47 -20.72
#